data_AF-A0A1V5XBP5-F1
#
_entry.id   AF-A0A1V5XBP5-F1
#
_cell.length_a   1.000
_cell.length_b   1.000
_cell.length_c   1.000
_cell.angle_alpha   90.00
_cell.angle_beta   90.00
_cell.angle_gamma   90.00
#
_symmetry.space_group_name_H-M   'P 1'
#
loop_
_entity.id
_entity.type
_entity.pdbx_description
1 polymer ?
#
loop_
_entity_poly.entity_id
_entity_poly.type
_entity_poly.pdbx_seq_one_letter_code
_entity_poly.pdbx_strand_id
1 'polypeptide(L)'
;MRLNKFLSLVVFITFFSVLYVYQQSEIIRLAYAGQKQHAVFQELLDKNSVLRYSIEKNSSLVNIGSSLSSRSDFQMPDKYQLVKLVPTSTGVTLSELSGSKQNLFARFFGLSRQAEAKTVNP
;
A
#
# COMPACT_ATOMS: atom_id res chain seq x y z
N MET A 1 -20.01 -35.78 54.68
CA MET A 1 -19.07 -34.98 53.85
C MET A 1 -19.51 -33.53 53.92
N ARG A 2 -18.60 -32.62 54.30
CA ARG A 2 -18.95 -31.25 54.71
C ARG A 2 -19.44 -30.44 53.50
N LEU A 3 -20.66 -29.94 53.56
CA LEU A 3 -21.36 -29.14 52.53
C LEU A 3 -20.46 -28.07 51.88
N ASN A 4 -19.55 -27.47 52.65
CA ASN A 4 -18.57 -26.49 52.18
C ASN A 4 -17.62 -27.02 51.10
N LYS A 5 -17.24 -28.30 51.14
CA LYS A 5 -16.38 -28.91 50.11
C LYS A 5 -17.13 -29.09 48.79
N PHE A 6 -18.40 -29.44 48.85
CA PHE A 6 -19.26 -29.56 47.66
C PHE A 6 -19.54 -28.19 47.04
N LEU A 7 -19.86 -27.19 47.86
CA LEU A 7 -20.09 -25.83 47.40
C LEU A 7 -18.84 -25.24 46.72
N SER A 8 -17.65 -25.45 47.32
CA SER A 8 -16.38 -25.00 46.74
C SER A 8 -16.10 -25.66 45.38
N LEU A 9 -16.37 -26.97 45.25
CA LEU A 9 -16.18 -27.70 44.00
C LEU A 9 -17.12 -27.20 42.89
N VAL A 10 -18.40 -26.94 43.21
CA VAL A 10 -19.37 -26.42 42.25
C VAL A 10 -18.96 -25.02 41.77
N VAL A 11 -18.56 -24.13 42.69
CA VAL A 11 -18.08 -22.78 42.32
C VAL A 11 -16.85 -22.86 41.42
N PHE A 12 -15.92 -23.76 41.72
CA PHE A 12 -14.72 -23.96 40.91
C PHE A 12 -15.06 -24.43 39.49
N ILE A 13 -15.92 -25.45 39.35
CA ILE A 13 -16.36 -25.96 38.05
C ILE A 13 -17.08 -24.87 37.25
N THR A 14 -17.95 -24.10 37.91
CA THR A 14 -18.70 -23.01 37.28
C THR A 14 -17.76 -21.92 36.77
N PHE A 15 -16.75 -21.55 37.56
CA PHE A 15 -15.73 -20.57 37.18
C PHE A 15 -14.93 -21.01 35.95
N PHE A 16 -14.49 -22.27 35.93
CA PHE A 16 -13.79 -22.84 34.76
C PHE A 16 -14.68 -22.88 33.52
N SER A 17 -15.97 -23.18 33.69
CA SER A 17 -16.93 -23.18 32.59
C SER A 17 -17.11 -21.79 31.99
N VAL A 18 -17.24 -20.75 32.82
CA VAL A 18 -17.34 -19.36 32.35
C VAL A 18 -16.06 -18.90 31.66
N LEU A 19 -14.89 -19.21 32.22
CA LEU A 19 -13.60 -18.88 31.59
C LEU A 19 -13.43 -19.57 30.24
N TYR A 20 -13.84 -20.83 30.13
CA TYR A 20 -13.74 -21.58 28.89
C TYR A 20 -14.57 -20.95 27.77
N VAL A 21 -15.81 -20.56 28.05
CA VAL A 21 -16.68 -19.87 27.07
C VAL A 21 -16.09 -18.50 26.71
N TYR A 22 -15.55 -17.77 27.69
CA TYR A 22 -14.89 -16.49 27.44
C TYR A 22 -13.71 -16.66 26.46
N GLN A 23 -12.83 -17.62 26.72
CA GLN A 23 -11.69 -17.90 25.84
C GLN A 23 -12.11 -18.30 24.42
N GLN A 24 -13.15 -19.14 24.28
CA GLN A 24 -13.68 -19.47 22.95
C GLN A 24 -14.18 -18.23 22.20
N SER A 25 -14.90 -17.34 22.88
CA SER A 25 -15.41 -16.11 22.26
C SER A 25 -14.29 -15.17 21.82
N GLU A 26 -13.21 -15.09 22.60
CA GLU A 26 -12.07 -14.24 22.31
C GLU A 26 -11.26 -14.77 21.11
N ILE A 27 -11.07 -16.09 21.01
CA ILE A 27 -10.42 -16.73 19.85
C ILE A 27 -11.20 -16.42 18.57
N ILE A 28 -12.52 -16.55 18.60
CA ILE A 28 -13.37 -16.24 17.43
C ILE A 28 -13.23 -14.76 17.06
N ARG A 29 -13.30 -13.86 18.04
CA ARG A 29 -13.13 -12.42 17.81
C ARG A 29 -11.78 -12.09 17.20
N LEU A 30 -10.70 -12.73 17.68
CA LEU A 30 -9.35 -12.53 17.17
C LEU A 30 -9.22 -13.06 15.73
N ALA A 31 -9.80 -14.23 15.45
CA ALA A 31 -9.83 -14.80 14.10
C ALA A 31 -10.56 -13.87 13.12
N TYR A 32 -11.72 -13.33 13.50
CA TYR A 32 -12.46 -12.36 12.68
C TYR A 32 -11.67 -11.07 12.44
N ALA A 33 -10.98 -10.56 13.47
CA ALA A 33 -10.14 -9.37 13.33
C ALA A 33 -8.98 -9.63 12.34
N GLY A 34 -8.31 -10.78 12.46
CA GLY A 34 -7.26 -11.19 11.52
C GLY A 34 -7.79 -11.38 10.10
N GLN A 35 -8.95 -12.02 9.93
CA GLN A 35 -9.55 -12.24 8.62
C GLN A 35 -9.94 -10.94 7.92
N LYS A 36 -10.46 -9.96 8.66
CA LYS A 36 -10.78 -8.63 8.11
C LYS A 36 -9.52 -7.94 7.57
N GLN A 37 -8.41 -8.00 8.31
CA GLN A 37 -7.13 -7.43 7.86
C GLN A 37 -6.58 -8.16 6.63
N HIS A 38 -6.65 -9.50 6.62
CA HIS A 38 -6.24 -10.29 5.45
C HIS A 38 -7.07 -9.99 4.21
N ALA A 39 -8.37 -9.80 4.35
CA ALA A 39 -9.25 -9.43 3.23
C ALA A 39 -8.86 -8.06 2.64
N VAL A 40 -8.65 -7.05 3.49
CA VAL A 40 -8.21 -5.72 3.05
C VAL A 40 -6.83 -5.79 2.38
N PHE A 41 -5.91 -6.58 2.92
CA PHE A 41 -4.59 -6.76 2.32
C PHE A 41 -4.66 -7.40 0.93
N GLN A 42 -5.47 -8.45 0.77
CA GLN A 42 -5.71 -9.08 -0.53
C GLN A 42 -6.35 -8.13 -1.53
N GLU A 43 -7.33 -7.34 -1.10
CA GLU A 43 -7.96 -6.32 -1.96
C GLU A 43 -6.96 -5.26 -2.43
N LEU A 44 -6.07 -4.79 -1.54
CA LEU A 44 -5.02 -3.85 -1.91
C LEU A 44 -4.00 -4.46 -2.88
N LEU A 45 -3.66 -5.74 -2.70
CA LEU A 45 -2.74 -6.46 -3.57
C LEU A 45 -3.34 -6.66 -4.97
N ASP A 46 -4.61 -7.02 -5.04
CA ASP A 46 -5.34 -7.16 -6.29
C ASP A 46 -5.42 -5.81 -7.04
N LYS A 47 -5.83 -4.74 -6.35
CA LYS A 47 -5.81 -3.38 -6.91
C LYS A 47 -4.43 -2.96 -7.40
N ASN A 48 -3.37 -3.29 -6.66
CA ASN A 48 -2.01 -2.99 -7.08
C ASN A 48 -1.64 -3.73 -8.36
N SER A 49 -2.02 -5.01 -8.49
CA SER A 49 -1.76 -5.80 -9.69
C SER A 49 -2.48 -5.22 -10.91
N VAL A 50 -3.74 -4.82 -10.76
CA VAL A 50 -4.54 -4.18 -11.82
C VAL A 50 -3.94 -2.84 -12.22
N LEU A 51 -3.50 -2.02 -11.25
CA LEU A 51 -2.86 -0.74 -11.51
C LEU A 51 -1.53 -0.93 -12.26
N ARG A 52 -0.70 -1.90 -11.84
CA ARG A 52 0.56 -2.20 -12.53
C ARG A 52 0.33 -2.62 -13.97
N TYR A 53 -0.61 -3.54 -14.20
CA TYR A 53 -0.99 -3.95 -15.55
C TYR A 53 -1.51 -2.77 -16.38
N SER A 54 -2.35 -1.92 -15.78
CA SER A 54 -2.90 -0.74 -16.46
C SER A 54 -1.81 0.26 -16.82
N ILE A 55 -0.86 0.50 -15.91
CA ILE A 55 0.29 1.36 -16.17
C ILE A 55 1.12 0.77 -17.30
N GLU A 56 1.50 -0.51 -17.24
CA GLU A 56 2.29 -1.18 -18.26
C GLU A 56 1.61 -1.13 -19.64
N LYS A 57 0.30 -1.43 -19.67
CA LYS A 57 -0.52 -1.35 -20.87
C LYS A 57 -0.59 0.07 -21.43
N ASN A 58 -0.75 1.09 -20.59
CA ASN A 58 -0.85 2.48 -21.02
C ASN A 58 0.52 3.12 -21.33
N SER A 59 1.60 2.64 -20.71
CA SER A 59 2.98 3.08 -20.97
C SER A 59 3.60 2.38 -22.17
N SER A 60 3.02 1.26 -22.62
CA SER A 60 3.48 0.55 -23.80
C SER A 60 3.40 1.46 -25.02
N LEU A 61 4.55 1.70 -25.65
CA LEU A 61 4.69 2.51 -26.86
C LEU A 61 3.78 2.03 -27.99
N VAL A 62 3.48 0.72 -28.03
CA VAL A 62 2.57 0.13 -29.02
C VAL A 62 1.14 0.62 -28.81
N ASN A 63 0.68 0.70 -27.55
CA ASN A 63 -0.67 1.13 -27.21
C ASN A 63 -0.82 2.67 -27.31
N ILE A 64 0.23 3.41 -26.93
CA ILE A 64 0.29 4.86 -27.16
C ILE A 64 0.27 5.12 -28.67
N GLY A 65 1.08 4.41 -29.44
CA GLY A 65 1.15 4.54 -30.89
C GLY A 65 -0.17 4.21 -31.57
N SER A 66 -0.85 3.12 -31.20
CA SER A 66 -2.16 2.76 -31.79
C SER A 66 -3.25 3.78 -31.41
N SER A 67 -3.30 4.22 -30.15
CA SER A 67 -4.23 5.25 -29.68
C SER A 67 -4.00 6.59 -30.39
N LEU A 68 -2.75 7.00 -30.56
CA LEU A 68 -2.38 8.26 -31.18
C LEU A 68 -2.59 8.25 -32.70
N SER A 69 -2.30 7.12 -33.36
CA SER A 69 -2.59 6.88 -34.78
C SER A 69 -4.10 6.87 -35.09
N SER A 70 -4.94 6.56 -34.10
CA SER A 70 -6.40 6.54 -34.27
C SER A 70 -7.04 7.92 -34.19
N ARG A 71 -6.31 8.95 -33.74
CA ARG A 71 -6.78 10.34 -33.74
C ARG A 71 -6.57 10.98 -35.10
N SER A 72 -7.65 11.45 -35.71
CA SER A 72 -7.63 12.21 -36.98
C SER A 72 -6.79 13.48 -36.92
N ASP A 73 -6.61 14.03 -35.72
CA ASP A 73 -5.98 15.33 -35.50
C ASP A 73 -4.48 15.20 -35.21
N PHE A 74 -3.96 13.97 -35.16
CA PHE A 74 -2.54 13.73 -34.91
C PHE A 74 -1.76 13.72 -36.22
N GLN A 75 -0.93 14.74 -36.42
CA GLN A 75 -0.03 14.85 -37.57
C GLN A 75 1.41 14.58 -37.13
N MET A 76 2.03 13.53 -37.67
CA MET A 76 3.45 13.25 -37.44
C MET A 76 4.28 14.22 -38.29
N PRO A 77 5.23 14.98 -37.72
CA PRO A 77 6.02 15.93 -38.49
C PRO A 77 6.94 15.23 -39.50
N ASP A 78 6.90 15.63 -40.77
CA ASP A 78 7.78 15.11 -41.83
C ASP A 78 9.26 15.51 -41.65
N LYS A 79 9.53 16.49 -40.78
CA LYS A 79 10.88 16.98 -40.47
C LYS A 79 11.09 17.03 -38.96
N TYR A 80 12.25 16.57 -38.50
CA TYR A 80 12.66 16.65 -37.09
C TYR A 80 12.62 18.11 -36.62
N GLN A 81 11.63 18.47 -35.80
CA GLN A 81 11.60 19.75 -35.09
C GLN A 81 12.22 19.56 -33.71
N LEU A 82 13.45 20.04 -33.56
CA LEU A 82 14.12 20.11 -32.26
C LEU A 82 13.58 21.34 -31.52
N VAL A 83 12.66 21.12 -30.58
CA VAL A 83 12.14 22.19 -29.74
C VAL A 83 13.02 22.27 -28.49
N LYS A 84 13.80 23.35 -28.36
CA LYS A 84 14.55 23.63 -27.13
C LYS A 84 13.55 24.06 -26.06
N LEU A 85 13.21 23.15 -25.16
CA LEU A 85 12.45 23.49 -23.95
C LEU A 85 13.32 24.40 -23.08
N VAL A 86 13.08 25.71 -23.17
CA VAL A 86 13.63 26.66 -22.21
C VAL A 86 12.84 26.48 -20.92
N PRO A 87 13.49 26.05 -19.81
CA PRO A 87 12.80 25.90 -18.54
C PRO A 87 12.31 27.27 -18.10
N THR A 88 11.04 27.55 -18.33
CA THR A 88 10.37 28.71 -17.75
C THR A 88 10.10 28.33 -16.30
N SER A 89 10.62 29.10 -15.37
CA SER A 89 10.53 28.92 -13.92
C SER A 89 9.11 29.00 -13.33
N THR A 90 8.06 28.91 -14.17
CA THR A 90 6.66 29.12 -13.80
C THR A 90 5.80 27.88 -14.01
N GLY A 91 6.34 26.69 -13.73
CA GLY A 91 5.55 25.47 -13.69
C GLY A 91 6.36 24.31 -13.15
N VAL A 92 5.91 23.76 -12.02
CA VAL A 92 6.59 22.78 -11.17
C VAL A 92 7.64 23.41 -10.25
N THR A 93 7.16 24.01 -9.15
CA THR A 93 7.95 24.08 -7.93
C THR A 93 8.20 22.65 -7.46
N LEU A 94 9.34 22.06 -7.84
CA LEU A 94 9.96 21.04 -7.00
C LEU A 94 10.22 21.78 -5.69
N SER A 95 9.44 21.49 -4.65
CA SER A 95 9.81 21.94 -3.31
C SER A 95 11.17 21.33 -2.99
N GLU A 96 12.25 22.08 -3.21
CA GLU A 96 13.49 21.85 -2.50
C GLU A 96 13.12 21.93 -1.02
N LEU A 97 13.05 20.77 -0.39
CA LEU A 97 12.91 20.63 1.05
C LEU A 97 14.18 21.21 1.66
N SER A 98 14.11 22.52 1.87
CA SER A 98 14.94 23.32 2.75
C SER A 98 15.39 22.47 3.93
N GLY A 99 16.70 22.42 4.13
CA GLY A 99 17.35 21.62 5.15
C GLY A 99 16.68 21.78 6.51
N SER A 100 15.92 20.77 6.91
CA SER A 100 15.28 20.72 8.21
C SER A 100 15.61 19.38 8.86
N LYS A 101 16.51 19.48 9.84
CA LYS A 101 16.89 18.50 10.88
C LYS A 101 16.18 17.15 10.75
N GLN A 102 16.88 16.16 10.19
CA GLN A 102 16.46 14.77 10.21
C GLN A 102 16.33 14.28 11.66
N ASN A 103 15.10 14.15 12.14
CA ASN A 103 14.78 13.45 13.38
C ASN A 103 15.11 11.96 13.21
N LEU A 104 15.86 11.40 14.16
CA LEU A 104 16.33 10.00 14.17
C LEU A 104 15.21 8.96 14.00
N PHE A 105 13.96 9.33 14.25
CA PHE A 105 12.78 8.51 14.03
C PHE A 105 12.46 8.23 12.54
N ALA A 106 12.83 9.13 11.63
CA ALA A 106 12.62 8.93 10.18
C ALA A 106 13.55 7.85 9.59
N ARG A 107 14.68 7.56 10.25
CA ARG A 107 15.58 6.45 9.85
C ARG A 107 15.02 5.08 10.23
N PHE A 108 14.21 4.97 11.27
CA PHE A 108 13.60 3.70 11.70
C PHE A 108 12.37 3.33 10.87
N PHE A 109 11.57 4.31 10.46
CA PHE A 109 10.40 4.08 9.61
C PHE A 109 10.72 4.33 8.14
N GLY A 110 11.53 3.46 7.54
CA GLY A 110 11.64 3.06 6.12
C GLY A 110 11.23 3.98 4.94
N LEU A 111 11.00 5.28 5.12
CA LEU A 111 10.42 6.18 4.11
C LEU A 111 11.44 6.70 3.08
N SER A 112 12.70 6.28 3.16
CA SER A 112 13.78 6.73 2.26
C SER A 112 14.31 5.63 1.34
N ARG A 113 13.45 4.70 0.90
CA ARG A 113 13.71 3.96 -0.34
C ARG A 113 13.05 4.68 -1.52
N GLN A 114 13.46 5.92 -1.77
CA GLN A 114 13.39 6.45 -3.13
C GLN A 114 14.58 5.85 -3.87
N ALA A 115 14.30 4.99 -4.84
CA ALA A 115 15.29 4.46 -5.74
C ALA A 115 15.83 5.62 -6.60
N GLU A 116 16.96 6.20 -6.19
CA GLU A 116 17.73 7.09 -7.04
C GLU A 116 18.31 6.26 -8.19
N ALA A 117 17.70 6.38 -9.38
CA ALA A 117 18.28 5.88 -10.61
C ALA A 117 19.50 6.74 -10.95
N LYS A 118 20.70 6.25 -10.60
CA LYS A 118 21.96 6.87 -10.97
C LYS A 118 22.16 6.68 -12.47
N THR A 119 21.93 7.73 -13.26
CA THR A 119 22.29 7.73 -14.68
C THR A 119 23.81 7.68 -14.79
N VAL A 120 24.34 6.56 -15.30
CA VAL A 120 25.73 6.48 -15.75
C VAL A 120 25.82 7.31 -17.03
N ASN A 121 26.56 8.41 -16.97
CA ASN A 121 26.90 9.20 -18.17
C ASN A 121 27.92 8.42 -19.02
N PRO A 122 27.82 8.44 -20.36
CA PRO A 122 28.82 7.87 -21.26
C PRO A 122 30.16 8.62 -21.22
#